data_AF-A0A1I1NDM1-F1
#
_entry.id   AF-A0A1I1NDM1-F1
#
_cell.length_a   1.000
_cell.length_b   1.000
_cell.length_c   1.000
_cell.angle_alpha   90.00
_cell.angle_beta   90.00
_cell.angle_gamma   90.00
#
_symmetry.space_group_name_H-M   'P 1'
#
loop_
_entity.id
_entity.type
_entity.pdbx_description
1 polymer ?
#
loop_
_entity_poly.entity_id
_entity_poly.type
_entity_poly.pdbx_seq_one_letter_code
_entity_poly.pdbx_strand_id
1 'polypeptide(L)'
;MTFWRSGDSEYFYQCYSMADILFSVLHFLSINDYKYNRCEHCGRYFATTNLKNLYCDRKSDYPHFEKLTCYEAVKRIRQDIQRKHRQIYKNLSANYLPEQLNKFESEYIKSLEELKKQSNYTNIDNCYKLLDKNRWYTKKSIRVVGKK
;
A
#
# COMPACT_ATOMS: atom_id res chain seq x y z
N MET A 1 -29.57 -22.49 -13.75
CA MET A 1 -28.65 -22.96 -12.69
C MET A 1 -29.32 -24.01 -11.80
N THR A 2 -28.71 -25.18 -11.63
CA THR A 2 -29.13 -26.19 -10.63
C THR A 2 -28.03 -26.32 -9.56
N PHE A 3 -28.42 -26.39 -8.29
CA PHE A 3 -27.52 -26.45 -7.14
C PHE A 3 -27.83 -27.67 -6.28
N TRP A 4 -26.80 -28.42 -5.88
CA TRP A 4 -26.94 -29.45 -4.86
C TRP A 4 -25.67 -29.55 -4.03
N ARG A 5 -25.82 -30.01 -2.79
CA ARG A 5 -24.74 -30.19 -1.82
C ARG A 5 -24.53 -31.69 -1.60
N SER A 6 -23.29 -32.16 -1.74
CA SER A 6 -22.90 -33.53 -1.41
C SER A 6 -22.10 -33.48 -0.11
N GLY A 7 -22.63 -34.05 0.96
CA GLY A 7 -21.99 -34.01 2.29
C GLY A 7 -21.87 -32.60 2.86
N ASP A 8 -20.93 -32.39 3.79
CA ASP A 8 -20.86 -31.14 4.56
C ASP A 8 -20.07 -30.00 3.92
N SER A 9 -19.23 -30.28 2.92
CA SER A 9 -18.29 -29.28 2.37
C SER A 9 -18.25 -29.18 0.84
N GLU A 10 -19.04 -29.95 0.10
CA GLU A 10 -19.00 -29.94 -1.37
C GLU A 10 -20.26 -29.30 -1.98
N TYR A 11 -20.05 -28.28 -2.81
CA TYR A 11 -21.10 -27.56 -3.53
C TYR A 11 -20.98 -27.81 -5.03
N PHE A 12 -22.05 -28.30 -5.65
CA PHE A 12 -22.11 -28.54 -7.09
C PHE A 12 -23.06 -27.55 -7.76
N TYR A 13 -22.61 -26.99 -8.87
CA TYR A 13 -23.35 -26.01 -9.66
C TYR A 13 -23.38 -26.45 -11.11
N GLN A 14 -24.57 -26.67 -11.65
CA GLN A 14 -24.77 -26.87 -13.08
C GLN A 14 -25.20 -25.56 -13.73
N CYS A 15 -24.33 -25.03 -14.60
CA CYS A 15 -24.49 -23.73 -15.24
C CYS A 15 -24.72 -23.89 -16.74
N TYR A 16 -25.72 -23.18 -17.29
CA TYR A 16 -26.03 -23.20 -18.72
C TYR A 16 -25.74 -21.86 -19.42
N SER A 17 -25.25 -20.87 -18.66
CA SER A 17 -24.92 -19.55 -19.15
C SER A 17 -23.81 -18.91 -18.30
N MET A 18 -23.21 -17.83 -18.81
CA MET A 18 -22.23 -17.04 -18.03
C MET A 18 -22.87 -16.41 -16.78
N ALA A 19 -24.16 -16.04 -16.86
CA ALA A 19 -24.89 -15.51 -15.72
C ALA A 19 -25.01 -16.57 -14.61
N ASP A 20 -25.31 -17.82 -14.96
CA ASP A 20 -25.37 -18.94 -14.00
C ASP A 20 -24.02 -19.14 -13.28
N ILE A 21 -22.90 -19.00 -14.00
CA ILE A 21 -21.56 -19.11 -13.41
C ILE A 21 -21.34 -17.98 -12.40
N LEU A 22 -21.68 -16.73 -12.76
CA LEU A 22 -21.55 -15.59 -11.85
C LEU A 22 -22.41 -15.77 -10.60
N PHE A 23 -23.68 -16.17 -10.75
CA PHE A 23 -24.56 -16.44 -9.61
C PHE A 23 -24.05 -17.59 -8.74
N SER A 24 -23.45 -18.63 -9.32
CA SER A 24 -22.86 -19.74 -8.58
C SER A 24 -21.68 -19.29 -7.71
N VAL A 25 -20.78 -18.46 -8.26
CA VAL A 25 -19.66 -17.88 -7.52
C VAL A 25 -20.16 -16.96 -6.40
N LEU A 26 -21.13 -16.09 -6.70
CA LEU A 26 -21.73 -15.20 -5.69
C LEU A 26 -22.40 -16.00 -4.57
N HIS A 27 -23.20 -17.00 -4.91
CA HIS A 27 -23.88 -17.87 -3.95
C HIS A 27 -22.89 -18.61 -3.06
N PHE A 28 -21.84 -19.19 -3.63
CA PHE A 28 -20.76 -19.83 -2.87
C PHE A 28 -20.12 -18.86 -1.88
N LEU A 29 -19.78 -17.65 -2.32
CA LEU A 29 -19.16 -16.64 -1.46
C LEU A 29 -20.11 -16.20 -0.33
N SER A 30 -21.41 -16.03 -0.62
CA SER A 30 -22.41 -15.67 0.37
C SER A 30 -22.64 -16.75 1.44
N ILE A 31 -22.70 -18.03 1.06
CA ILE A 31 -22.87 -19.13 2.02
C ILE A 31 -21.66 -19.28 2.94
N ASN A 32 -20.46 -18.96 2.45
CA ASN A 32 -19.22 -19.07 3.22
C ASN A 32 -18.82 -17.75 3.90
N ASP A 33 -19.78 -16.84 4.12
CA ASP A 33 -19.60 -15.56 4.82
C ASP A 33 -18.49 -14.66 4.27
N TYR A 34 -18.16 -14.81 2.98
CA TYR A 34 -17.22 -13.90 2.33
C TYR A 34 -17.85 -12.53 2.15
N LYS A 35 -17.03 -11.51 2.39
CA LYS A 35 -17.35 -10.10 2.18
C LYS A 35 -16.42 -9.54 1.12
N TYR A 36 -16.85 -8.50 0.43
CA TYR A 36 -16.00 -7.81 -0.52
C TYR A 36 -15.37 -6.60 0.13
N ASN A 37 -14.05 -6.48 -0.01
CA ASN A 37 -13.32 -5.27 0.35
C ASN A 37 -12.54 -4.74 -0.86
N ARG A 38 -12.24 -3.44 -0.86
CA ARG A 38 -11.40 -2.81 -1.87
C ARG A 38 -9.97 -2.74 -1.36
N CYS A 39 -9.01 -3.28 -2.11
CA CYS A 39 -7.61 -3.25 -1.69
C CYS A 39 -7.10 -1.79 -1.66
N GLU A 40 -6.54 -1.38 -0.52
CA GLU A 40 -6.00 -0.02 -0.37
C GLU A 40 -4.77 0.27 -1.23
N HIS A 41 -4.08 -0.78 -1.71
CA HIS A 41 -2.86 -0.67 -2.52
C HIS A 41 -3.15 -0.58 -4.01
N CYS A 42 -3.74 -1.64 -4.59
CA CYS A 42 -4.01 -1.72 -6.03
C CYS A 42 -5.42 -1.23 -6.43
N GLY A 43 -6.28 -0.92 -5.45
CA GLY A 43 -7.64 -0.41 -5.69
C GLY A 43 -8.65 -1.43 -6.21
N ARG A 44 -8.26 -2.70 -6.41
CA ARG A 44 -9.14 -3.77 -6.91
C ARG A 44 -9.96 -4.40 -5.78
N TYR A 45 -11.17 -4.85 -6.10
CA TYR A 45 -12.00 -5.61 -5.16
C TYR A 45 -11.47 -7.04 -4.96
N PHE A 46 -11.63 -7.56 -3.74
CA PHE A 46 -11.29 -8.93 -3.38
C PHE A 46 -12.25 -9.45 -2.30
N ALA A 47 -12.45 -10.77 -2.29
CA ALA A 47 -13.25 -11.46 -1.28
C ALA A 47 -12.39 -11.72 -0.04
N THR A 48 -12.96 -11.52 1.15
CA THR A 48 -12.32 -11.73 2.45
C THR A 48 -13.37 -12.11 3.48
N THR A 49 -13.04 -13.01 4.40
CA THR A 49 -13.88 -13.31 5.56
C THR A 49 -13.77 -12.24 6.66
N ASN A 50 -12.69 -11.44 6.61
CA ASN A 50 -12.39 -10.40 7.59
C ASN A 50 -12.21 -9.04 6.92
N LEU A 51 -13.06 -8.07 7.27
CA LEU A 51 -12.98 -6.69 6.77
C LEU A 51 -11.76 -5.92 7.29
N LYS A 52 -11.07 -6.44 8.32
CA LYS A 52 -9.77 -5.90 8.76
C LYS A 52 -8.65 -6.18 7.76
N ASN A 53 -8.84 -7.09 6.80
CA ASN A 53 -7.90 -7.31 5.72
C ASN A 53 -8.04 -6.15 4.72
N LEU A 54 -7.02 -5.29 4.66
CA LEU A 54 -6.99 -4.07 3.83
C LEU A 54 -6.37 -4.32 2.45
N TYR A 55 -5.68 -5.45 2.27
CA TYR A 55 -4.90 -5.76 1.08
C TYR A 55 -5.27 -7.13 0.52
N CYS A 56 -5.30 -7.25 -0.81
CA CYS A 56 -5.53 -8.53 -1.47
C CYS A 56 -4.23 -9.33 -1.63
N ASP A 57 -4.36 -10.64 -1.85
CA ASP A 57 -3.21 -11.53 -2.08
C ASP A 57 -2.66 -11.51 -3.52
N ARG A 58 -3.27 -10.70 -4.40
CA ARG A 58 -2.76 -10.49 -5.76
C ARG A 58 -1.37 -9.85 -5.69
N LYS A 59 -0.54 -10.17 -6.68
CA LYS A 59 0.74 -9.51 -6.89
C LYS A 59 0.52 -8.01 -7.14
N SER A 60 1.41 -7.20 -6.57
CA SER A 60 1.38 -5.75 -6.75
C SER A 60 1.80 -5.41 -8.18
N ASP A 61 1.16 -4.40 -8.77
CA ASP A 61 1.61 -3.81 -10.04
C ASP A 61 2.50 -2.58 -9.81
N TYR A 62 2.90 -2.32 -8.56
CA TYR A 62 3.75 -1.18 -8.22
C TYR A 62 5.22 -1.45 -8.61
N PRO A 63 5.89 -0.50 -9.31
CA PRO A 63 7.24 -0.72 -9.84
C PRO A 63 8.25 -1.19 -8.79
N HIS A 64 9.04 -2.21 -9.14
CA HIS A 64 10.05 -2.88 -8.30
C HIS A 64 9.51 -3.79 -7.18
N PHE A 65 8.19 -3.91 -7.03
CA PHE A 65 7.56 -4.78 -6.03
C PHE A 65 6.63 -5.83 -6.66
N GLU A 66 6.77 -6.10 -7.96
CA GLU A 66 5.87 -6.94 -8.76
C GLU A 66 5.85 -8.41 -8.32
N LYS A 67 6.93 -8.85 -7.65
CA LYS A 67 7.06 -10.21 -7.13
C LYS A 67 6.30 -10.44 -5.83
N LEU A 68 5.77 -9.40 -5.21
CA LEU A 68 5.17 -9.42 -3.86
C LEU A 68 3.66 -9.28 -3.91
N THR A 69 2.97 -9.86 -2.93
CA THR A 69 1.54 -9.57 -2.75
C THR A 69 1.34 -8.10 -2.38
N CYS A 70 0.12 -7.57 -2.53
CA CYS A 70 -0.15 -6.18 -2.16
C CYS A 70 0.18 -5.89 -0.69
N TYR A 71 -0.09 -6.84 0.22
CA TYR A 71 0.29 -6.73 1.64
C TYR A 71 1.81 -6.62 1.82
N GLU A 72 2.56 -7.55 1.22
CA GLU A 72 4.01 -7.60 1.32
C GLU A 72 4.67 -6.37 0.69
N ALA A 73 4.16 -5.91 -0.45
CA ALA A 73 4.62 -4.72 -1.14
C ALA A 73 4.48 -3.49 -0.25
N VAL A 74 3.28 -3.21 0.28
CA VAL A 74 3.05 -2.07 1.18
C VAL A 74 3.94 -2.14 2.42
N LYS A 75 4.11 -3.32 3.00
CA LYS A 75 5.02 -3.52 4.14
C LYS A 75 6.46 -3.14 3.80
N ARG A 76 7.00 -3.61 2.67
CA ARG A 76 8.38 -3.29 2.25
C ARG A 76 8.54 -1.83 1.84
N ILE A 77 7.56 -1.25 1.16
CA ILE A 77 7.53 0.17 0.78
C ILE A 77 7.60 1.06 2.02
N ARG A 78 6.77 0.81 3.04
CA ARG A 78 6.79 1.57 4.31
C ARG A 78 8.15 1.47 5.01
N GLN A 79 8.77 0.29 5.01
CA GLN A 79 10.12 0.09 5.56
C GLN A 79 11.19 0.85 4.76
N ASP A 80 11.07 0.91 3.44
CA ASP A 80 11.99 1.66 2.58
C ASP A 80 11.85 3.18 2.78
N ILE A 81 10.61 3.70 2.82
CA ILE A 81 10.28 5.09 3.16
C ILE A 81 10.92 5.48 4.50
N GLN A 82 10.76 4.66 5.54
CA GLN A 82 11.36 4.93 6.86
C GLN A 82 12.90 4.90 6.84
N ARG A 83 13.51 4.04 6.02
CA ARG A 83 14.98 4.01 5.86
C ARG A 83 15.49 5.27 5.17
N LYS A 84 14.85 5.69 4.09
CA LYS A 84 15.17 6.92 3.36
C LYS A 84 14.98 8.16 4.23
N HIS A 85 13.88 8.23 4.99
CA HIS A 85 13.64 9.29 5.98
C HIS A 85 14.80 9.41 6.96
N ARG A 86 15.18 8.31 7.63
CA ARG A 86 16.29 8.30 8.58
C ARG A 86 17.61 8.76 7.97
N GLN A 87 17.88 8.37 6.73
CA GLN A 87 19.08 8.82 6.02
C GLN A 87 19.06 10.33 5.79
N ILE A 88 17.92 10.88 5.36
CA ILE A 88 17.80 12.31 5.08
C ILE A 88 17.87 13.13 6.36
N TYR A 89 17.10 12.71 7.37
CA TYR A 89 17.09 13.31 8.70
C TYR A 89 18.49 13.44 9.28
N LYS A 90 19.25 12.33 9.33
CA LYS A 90 20.62 12.30 9.88
C LYS A 90 21.54 13.30 9.19
N ASN A 91 21.41 13.46 7.87
CA ASN A 91 22.23 14.40 7.13
C ASN A 91 21.81 15.85 7.37
N LEU A 92 20.50 16.13 7.37
CA LEU A 92 19.96 17.46 7.64
C LEU A 92 20.32 17.92 9.05
N SER A 93 20.14 17.06 10.06
CA SER A 93 20.43 17.38 11.46
C SER A 93 21.91 17.66 11.72
N ALA A 94 22.82 17.06 10.95
CA ALA A 94 24.26 17.20 11.15
C ALA A 94 24.87 18.38 10.37
N ASN A 95 24.35 18.67 9.18
CA ASN A 95 25.06 19.50 8.19
C ASN A 95 24.29 20.76 7.76
N TYR A 96 23.04 20.91 8.15
CA TYR A 96 22.14 21.96 7.64
C TYR A 96 21.48 22.74 8.76
N LEU A 97 20.88 23.88 8.41
CA LEU A 97 20.20 24.75 9.36
C LEU A 97 18.94 24.08 9.93
N PRO A 98 18.60 24.33 11.22
CA PRO A 98 17.42 23.74 11.87
C PRO A 98 16.10 23.97 11.10
N GLU A 99 15.95 25.11 10.43
CA GLU A 99 14.74 25.44 9.66
C GLU A 99 14.51 24.45 8.50
N GLN A 100 15.59 24.00 7.85
CA GLN A 100 15.49 23.02 6.77
C GLN A 100 15.08 21.65 7.29
N LEU A 101 15.61 21.24 8.44
CA LEU A 101 15.22 20.02 9.13
C LEU A 101 13.74 20.07 9.55
N ASN A 102 13.32 21.17 10.17
CA ASN A 102 11.94 21.35 10.63
C ASN A 102 10.94 21.32 9.45
N LYS A 103 11.31 21.97 8.33
CA LYS A 103 10.51 21.90 7.10
C LYS A 103 10.39 20.47 6.60
N PHE A 104 11.50 19.75 6.48
CA PHE A 104 11.51 18.35 6.05
C PHE A 104 10.61 17.46 6.92
N GLU A 105 10.76 17.52 8.24
CA GLU A 105 9.95 16.74 9.17
C GLU A 105 8.45 17.06 9.05
N SER A 106 8.10 18.35 8.95
CA SER A 106 6.70 18.75 8.82
C SER A 106 6.04 18.21 7.55
N GLU A 107 6.76 18.20 6.42
CA GLU A 107 6.27 17.67 5.14
C GLU A 107 6.22 16.13 5.15
N TYR A 108 7.17 15.49 5.85
CA TYR A 108 7.21 14.04 6.01
C TYR A 108 6.05 13.52 6.86
N ILE A 109 5.77 14.16 7.99
CA ILE A 109 4.63 13.79 8.86
C ILE A 109 3.33 13.84 8.07
N LYS A 110 3.07 14.94 7.34
CA LYS A 110 1.88 15.09 6.49
C LYS A 110 1.78 13.98 5.45
N SER A 111 2.88 13.69 4.75
CA SER A 111 2.90 12.64 3.72
C SER A 111 2.68 11.24 4.32
N LEU A 112 3.22 10.99 5.51
CA LEU A 112 3.08 9.72 6.23
C LEU A 112 1.65 9.52 6.74
N GLU A 113 0.97 10.58 7.18
CA GLU A 113 -0.45 10.53 7.56
C GLU A 113 -1.33 10.12 6.38
N GLU A 114 -1.13 10.73 5.21
CA GLU A 114 -1.86 10.35 3.99
C GLU A 114 -1.58 8.90 3.57
N LEU A 115 -0.33 8.45 3.68
CA LEU A 115 0.03 7.06 3.40
C LEU A 115 -0.63 6.06 4.37
N LYS A 116 -0.76 6.44 5.66
CA LYS A 116 -1.43 5.64 6.69
C LYS A 116 -2.94 5.56 6.45
N LYS A 117 -3.57 6.65 5.99
CA LYS A 117 -4.99 6.66 5.61
C LYS A 117 -5.24 5.77 4.40
N GLN A 118 -4.38 5.83 3.40
CA GLN A 118 -4.49 5.00 2.20
C GLN A 118 -3.13 4.76 1.54
N SER A 119 -2.76 3.49 1.38
CA SER A 119 -1.47 3.08 0.80
C SER A 119 -1.54 2.81 -0.72
N ASN A 120 -2.20 3.71 -1.44
CA ASN A 120 -2.29 3.69 -2.90
C ASN A 120 -1.01 4.22 -3.56
N TYR A 121 -0.89 4.04 -4.87
CA TYR A 121 0.31 4.39 -5.64
C TYR A 121 0.61 5.90 -5.57
N THR A 122 -0.41 6.75 -5.65
CA THR A 122 -0.26 8.21 -5.56
C THR A 122 0.39 8.65 -4.25
N ASN A 123 -0.08 8.13 -3.11
CA ASN A 123 0.45 8.50 -1.80
C ASN A 123 1.87 7.97 -1.61
N ILE A 124 2.16 6.76 -2.12
CA ILE A 124 3.51 6.19 -2.11
C ILE A 124 4.46 7.06 -2.94
N ASP A 125 4.07 7.45 -4.16
CA ASP A 125 4.86 8.28 -5.05
C ASP A 125 5.13 9.66 -4.45
N ASN A 126 4.13 10.25 -3.77
CA ASN A 126 4.30 11.51 -3.05
C ASN A 126 5.35 11.39 -1.94
N CYS A 127 5.34 10.30 -1.16
CA CYS A 127 6.40 10.02 -0.20
C CYS A 127 7.77 9.89 -0.87
N TYR A 128 7.88 9.18 -2.01
CA TYR A 128 9.15 9.04 -2.71
C TYR A 128 9.66 10.34 -3.31
N LYS A 129 8.79 11.18 -3.87
CA LYS A 129 9.12 12.53 -4.35
C LYS A 129 9.61 13.43 -3.22
N LEU A 130 9.02 13.30 -2.03
CA LEU A 130 9.50 14.00 -0.84
C LEU A 130 10.89 13.49 -0.42
N LEU A 131 11.11 12.19 -0.48
CA LEU A 131 12.35 11.53 -0.08
C LEU A 131 13.43 11.52 -1.17
N ASP A 132 13.26 12.30 -2.24
CA ASP A 132 14.33 12.56 -3.18
C ASP A 132 15.39 13.46 -2.53
N LYS A 133 16.63 12.96 -2.47
CA LYS A 133 17.78 13.67 -1.91
C LYS A 133 18.05 14.99 -2.63
N ASN A 134 17.80 15.06 -3.94
CA ASN A 134 18.03 16.26 -4.75
C ASN A 134 17.14 17.43 -4.32
N ARG A 135 15.98 17.14 -3.73
CA ARG A 135 15.07 18.13 -3.16
C ARG A 135 15.68 18.86 -1.96
N TRP A 136 16.46 18.14 -1.16
CA TRP A 136 16.98 18.64 0.12
C TRP A 136 18.43 19.10 0.05
N TYR A 137 19.24 18.55 -0.85
CA TYR A 137 20.68 18.81 -0.93
C TYR A 137 21.05 19.64 -2.15
N THR A 138 20.42 20.80 -2.32
CA THR A 138 20.69 21.66 -3.48
C THR A 138 22.04 22.36 -3.35
N LYS A 139 22.71 22.70 -4.46
CA LYS A 139 23.98 23.47 -4.42
C LYS A 139 23.86 24.83 -3.69
N LYS A 140 22.64 25.36 -3.59
CA LYS A 140 22.31 26.63 -2.91
C LYS A 140 21.96 26.45 -1.42
N SER A 141 21.88 25.22 -0.93
CA SER A 141 21.53 24.97 0.48
C SER A 141 22.69 25.37 1.40
N ILE A 142 22.38 26.20 2.39
CA ILE A 142 23.37 26.72 3.35
C ILE A 142 23.76 25.57 4.27
N ARG A 143 25.04 25.18 4.22
CA ARG A 143 25.62 24.15 5.08
C ARG A 143 26.26 24.80 6.31
N VAL A 144 26.13 24.16 7.46
CA VAL A 144 26.73 24.60 8.73
C VAL A 144 28.11 23.95 8.95
N VAL A 145 28.55 23.12 7.99
CA VAL A 145 29.84 22.41 8.02
C VAL A 145 30.99 23.43 8.12
N GLY A 146 31.73 23.40 9.22
CA GLY A 146 32.93 24.23 9.44
C GLY A 146 32.78 25.39 10.43
N LYS A 147 31.62 25.59 11.05
CA LYS A 147 31.48 26.46 12.24
C LYS A 147 31.60 25.60 13.51
N LYS A 148 32.83 25.31 13.93
CA LYS A 148 33.14 24.90 15.31
C LYS A 148 33.99 25.99 15.93
#